data_AF-A0A1N6IT51-F1
#
_entry.id   AF-A0A1N6IT51-F1
#
_cell.length_a   1.000
_cell.length_b   1.000
_cell.length_c   1.000
_cell.angle_alpha   90.00
_cell.angle_beta   90.00
_cell.angle_gamma   90.00
#
_symmetry.space_group_name_H-M   'P 1'
#
loop_
_entity.id
_entity.type
_entity.pdbx_description
1 polymer ?
#
loop_
_entity_poly.entity_id
_entity_poly.type
_entity_poly.pdbx_seq_one_letter_code
_entity_poly.pdbx_strand_id
1 'polypeptide(L)'
;MNPTPTNVLSQLLEPVGQMMPVEFANQLLAMRATPEVQTRIDELAEKSNEGELTDEERAEYLAYVDAIDVISILQAKARSVLAQRPNG
;
A
#
# COMPACT_ATOMS: atom_id res chain seq x y z
N MET A 1 -2.98 23.49 5.85
CA MET A 1 -3.48 22.12 6.09
C MET A 1 -2.25 21.29 6.43
N ASN A 2 -2.21 20.66 7.61
CA ASN A 2 -1.06 19.80 7.97
C ASN A 2 -1.04 18.61 7.00
N PRO A 3 0.14 18.23 6.46
CA PRO A 3 0.21 17.10 5.56
C PRO A 3 -0.13 15.82 6.33
N THR A 4 -1.03 14.99 5.78
CA THR A 4 -1.28 13.64 6.31
C THR A 4 -0.10 12.72 5.98
N PRO A 5 0.14 11.65 6.75
CA PRO A 5 1.24 10.71 6.48
C PRO A 5 1.25 10.20 5.02
N THR A 6 0.08 9.85 4.49
CA THR A 6 -0.10 9.43 3.08
C THR A 6 0.29 10.52 2.07
N ASN A 7 0.06 11.80 2.39
CA ASN A 7 0.41 12.93 1.52
C ASN A 7 1.94 13.14 1.49
N VAL A 8 2.60 13.10 2.65
CA VAL A 8 4.08 13.19 2.73
C VAL A 8 4.71 12.05 1.93
N LEU A 9 4.27 10.82 2.16
CA LEU A 9 4.82 9.64 1.48
C LEU A 9 4.57 9.70 -0.04
N SER A 10 3.39 10.16 -0.47
CA SER A 10 3.10 10.35 -1.90
C SER A 10 4.03 11.37 -2.55
N GLN A 11 4.33 12.49 -1.88
CA GLN A 11 5.28 13.49 -2.37
C GLN A 11 6.70 12.93 -2.46
N LEU A 12 7.16 12.20 -1.45
CA LEU A 12 8.49 11.58 -1.42
C LEU A 12 8.66 10.54 -2.54
N LEU A 13 7.61 9.80 -2.87
CA LEU A 13 7.63 8.76 -3.91
C LEU A 13 7.37 9.32 -5.32
N GLU A 14 7.20 10.62 -5.50
CA GLU A 14 6.95 11.21 -6.82
C GLU A 14 8.03 10.87 -7.87
N PRO A 15 9.34 10.95 -7.55
CA PRO A 15 10.39 10.55 -8.50
C PRO A 15 10.30 9.07 -8.92
N VAL A 16 9.80 8.19 -8.03
CA VAL A 16 9.64 6.76 -8.33
C VAL A 16 8.64 6.55 -9.45
N GLY A 17 7.54 7.32 -9.47
CA GLY A 17 6.57 7.27 -10.56
C GLY A 17 7.15 7.70 -11.90
N GLN A 18 7.95 8.78 -11.91
CA GLN A 18 8.54 9.34 -13.13
C GLN A 18 9.56 8.40 -13.79
N MET A 19 10.30 7.64 -12.98
CA MET A 19 11.33 6.70 -13.45
C MET A 19 10.79 5.29 -13.70
N MET A 20 9.48 5.05 -13.50
CA MET A 20 8.89 3.72 -13.52
C MET A 20 8.79 3.11 -14.93
N PRO A 21 9.39 1.93 -15.18
CA PRO A 21 9.13 1.14 -16.39
C PRO A 21 7.69 0.63 -16.43
N VAL A 22 7.14 0.45 -17.64
CA VAL A 22 5.76 -0.03 -17.85
C VAL A 22 5.59 -1.46 -17.29
N GLU A 23 6.58 -2.32 -17.48
CA GLU A 23 6.57 -3.71 -17.00
C GLU A 23 6.54 -3.76 -15.48
N PHE A 24 7.27 -2.87 -14.82
CA PHE A 24 7.26 -2.76 -13.35
C PHE A 24 5.93 -2.20 -12.84
N ALA A 25 5.35 -1.20 -13.52
CA ALA A 25 4.04 -0.67 -13.19
C ALA A 25 2.96 -1.78 -13.23
N ASN A 26 2.96 -2.63 -14.26
CA ASN A 26 2.05 -3.77 -14.36
C ASN A 26 2.25 -4.78 -13.22
N GLN A 27 3.49 -5.11 -12.86
CA GLN A 27 3.78 -6.01 -11.73
C GLN A 27 3.32 -5.43 -10.39
N LEU A 28 3.52 -4.13 -10.15
CA LEU A 28 3.00 -3.46 -8.96
C LEU A 28 1.46 -3.54 -8.87
N LEU A 29 0.75 -3.40 -10.00
CA LEU A 29 -0.70 -3.54 -10.03
C LEU A 29 -1.18 -4.98 -9.80
N ALA A 30 -0.36 -5.97 -10.09
CA ALA A 30 -0.64 -7.38 -9.81
C ALA A 30 -0.28 -7.78 -8.37
N MET A 31 0.54 -6.98 -7.67
CA MET A 31 0.99 -7.28 -6.31
C MET A 31 -0.19 -7.33 -5.33
N ARG A 32 -0.35 -8.45 -4.64
CA ARG A 32 -1.36 -8.68 -3.60
C ARG A 32 -0.70 -9.38 -2.42
N ALA A 33 -1.27 -9.23 -1.23
CA ALA A 33 -0.91 -10.05 -0.09
C ALA A 33 -1.10 -11.53 -0.45
N THR A 34 -0.24 -12.40 0.09
CA THR A 34 -0.47 -13.84 0.00
C THR A 34 -1.72 -14.21 0.81
N PRO A 35 -2.35 -15.36 0.53
CA PRO A 35 -3.52 -15.78 1.31
C PRO A 35 -3.26 -15.81 2.81
N GLU A 36 -2.08 -16.27 3.24
CA GLU A 36 -1.71 -16.36 4.65
C GLU A 36 -1.62 -14.97 5.30
N VAL A 37 -1.01 -14.00 4.59
CA VAL A 37 -0.92 -12.62 5.07
C VAL A 37 -2.31 -11.97 5.12
N GLN A 38 -3.14 -12.20 4.10
CA GLN A 38 -4.50 -11.66 4.08
C GLN A 38 -5.35 -12.21 5.23
N THR A 39 -5.31 -13.52 5.45
CA THR A 39 -6.00 -14.15 6.58
C THR A 39 -5.55 -13.56 7.92
N ARG A 40 -4.24 -13.34 8.10
CA ARG A 40 -3.72 -12.75 9.34
C ARG A 40 -4.21 -11.31 9.54
N ILE A 41 -4.25 -10.51 8.48
CA ILE A 41 -4.76 -9.13 8.52
C ILE A 41 -6.26 -9.13 8.87
N ASP A 42 -7.03 -10.05 8.28
CA ASP A 42 -8.47 -10.17 8.54
C ASP A 42 -8.74 -10.54 10.01
N GLU A 43 -7.99 -11.51 10.56
CA GLU A 43 -8.06 -11.86 12.00
C GLU A 43 -7.75 -10.67 12.91
N LEU A 44 -6.68 -9.93 12.61
CA LEU A 44 -6.28 -8.76 13.39
C LEU A 44 -7.30 -7.62 13.28
N ALA A 45 -7.91 -7.44 12.10
CA ALA A 45 -8.97 -6.47 11.89
C ALA A 45 -10.22 -6.81 12.71
N GLU A 46 -10.61 -8.09 12.75
CA GLU A 46 -11.74 -8.57 13.57
C GLU A 46 -11.47 -8.30 15.06
N LYS A 47 -10.33 -8.75 15.59
CA LYS A 47 -9.92 -8.46 16.97
C LYS A 47 -9.84 -6.97 17.28
N SER A 48 -9.38 -6.16 16.31
CA SER A 48 -9.32 -4.70 16.46
C SER A 48 -10.71 -4.10 16.65
N ASN A 49 -11.71 -4.59 15.91
CA ASN A 49 -13.09 -4.11 16.01
C ASN A 49 -13.74 -4.50 17.34
N GLU A 50 -13.36 -5.66 17.89
CA GLU A 50 -13.80 -6.16 19.18
C GLU A 50 -13.03 -5.53 20.37
N GLY A 51 -11.92 -4.84 20.08
CA GLY A 51 -11.06 -4.23 21.11
C GLY A 51 -10.17 -5.25 21.84
N GLU A 52 -9.94 -6.42 21.24
CA GLU A 52 -9.27 -7.57 21.86
C GLU A 52 -7.79 -7.73 21.46
N LEU A 53 -7.26 -6.83 20.63
CA LEU A 53 -5.84 -6.86 20.27
C LEU A 53 -4.93 -6.72 21.49
N THR A 54 -3.98 -7.65 21.63
CA THR A 54 -2.83 -7.43 22.51
C THR A 54 -1.95 -6.30 22.00
N ASP A 55 -1.02 -5.80 22.82
CA ASP A 55 -0.08 -4.76 22.40
C ASP A 55 0.81 -5.24 21.24
N GLU A 56 1.22 -6.50 21.26
CA GLU A 56 1.99 -7.13 20.17
C GLU A 56 1.16 -7.23 18.88
N GLU A 57 -0.09 -7.69 18.99
CA GLU A 57 -1.00 -7.80 17.84
C GLU A 57 -1.34 -6.43 17.25
N ARG A 58 -1.46 -5.40 18.10
CA ARG A 58 -1.63 -4.02 17.65
C ARG A 58 -0.43 -3.52 16.87
N ALA A 59 0.78 -3.79 17.36
CA ALA A 59 2.01 -3.41 16.66
C ALA A 59 2.13 -4.15 15.32
N GLU A 60 1.80 -5.43 15.28
CA GLU A 60 1.73 -6.24 14.05
C GLU A 60 0.71 -5.66 13.06
N TYR A 61 -0.50 -5.36 13.53
CA TYR A 61 -1.56 -4.83 12.68
C TYR A 61 -1.21 -3.46 12.11
N LEU A 62 -0.60 -2.58 12.91
CA LEU A 62 -0.11 -1.28 12.46
C LEU A 62 0.98 -1.43 11.38
N ALA A 63 1.90 -2.39 11.54
CA ALA A 63 2.92 -2.65 10.52
C ALA A 63 2.30 -3.12 9.18
N TYR A 64 1.23 -3.91 9.22
CA TYR A 64 0.49 -4.27 8.01
C TYR A 64 -0.19 -3.06 7.36
N VAL A 65 -0.85 -2.21 8.15
CA VAL A 65 -1.49 -0.98 7.65
C VAL A 65 -0.46 -0.06 6.98
N ASP A 66 0.68 0.17 7.64
CA ASP A 66 1.75 1.01 7.09
C ASP A 66 2.30 0.45 5.77
N ALA A 67 2.50 -0.87 5.69
CA ALA A 67 2.94 -1.52 4.47
C ALA A 67 1.90 -1.40 3.34
N ILE A 68 0.61 -1.60 3.65
CA ILE A 68 -0.48 -1.46 2.68
C ILE A 68 -0.58 -0.04 2.15
N ASP A 69 -0.39 0.97 3.00
CA ASP A 69 -0.40 2.38 2.59
C ASP A 69 0.70 2.68 1.57
N VAL A 70 1.93 2.21 1.82
CA VAL A 70 3.06 2.34 0.88
C VAL A 70 2.72 1.66 -0.46
N ILE A 71 2.22 0.43 -0.41
CA ILE A 71 1.85 -0.34 -1.60
C ILE A 71 0.75 0.38 -2.38
N SER A 72 -0.24 0.92 -1.71
CA SER A 72 -1.37 1.62 -2.32
C SER A 72 -0.93 2.89 -3.06
N ILE A 73 0.02 3.64 -2.48
CA ILE A 73 0.63 4.81 -3.14
C ILE A 73 1.42 4.38 -4.38
N LEU A 74 2.23 3.31 -4.29
CA LEU A 74 2.99 2.80 -5.44
C LEU A 74 2.06 2.32 -6.56
N GLN A 75 0.97 1.63 -6.23
CA GLN A 75 -0.05 1.23 -7.18
C GLN A 75 -0.77 2.43 -7.81
N ALA A 76 -1.09 3.47 -7.04
CA ALA A 76 -1.68 4.70 -7.57
C ALA A 76 -0.75 5.37 -8.59
N LYS A 77 0.56 5.43 -8.30
CA LYS A 77 1.56 5.95 -9.24
C LYS A 77 1.70 5.06 -10.48
N ALA A 78 1.71 3.75 -10.32
CA ALA A 78 1.71 2.81 -11.45
C ALA A 78 0.51 3.01 -12.38
N ARG A 79 -0.70 3.20 -11.84
CA ARG A 79 -1.89 3.54 -12.65
C ARG A 79 -1.70 4.85 -13.41
N SER A 80 -1.12 5.87 -12.78
CA SER A 80 -0.82 7.15 -13.41
C SER A 80 0.15 6.99 -14.59
N VAL A 81 1.21 6.20 -14.43
CA VAL A 81 2.19 5.93 -15.50
C VAL A 81 1.55 5.21 -16.68
N LEU A 82 0.70 4.21 -16.43
CA LEU A 82 0.00 3.47 -17.48
C LEU A 82 -1.07 4.32 -18.18
N ALA A 83 -1.74 5.23 -17.47
CA ALA A 83 -2.71 6.15 -18.06
C ALA A 83 -2.06 7.24 -18.95
N GLN A 84 -0.83 7.67 -18.61
CA GLN A 84 -0.08 8.69 -19.37
C GLN A 84 0.64 8.13 -20.60
N ARG A 85 0.76 6.81 -20.71
CA ARG A 85 1.34 6.12 -21.87
C ARG A 85 0.25 5.36 -22.62
N PRO A 86 -0.60 6.06 -23.40
CA PRO A 86 -1.55 5.38 -24.27
C PRO A 86 -0.75 4.60 -25.33
N ASN A 87 -1.07 3.31 -25.47
CA ASN A 87 -0.83 2.44 -26.63
C ASN A 87 0.37 2.81 -27.52
N GLY A 88 1.45 2.02 -27.42
CA GLY A 88 2.25 1.71 -28.60
C GLY A 88 1.45 0.84 -29.56
#